data_AF-A0A7W8XYG4-F1
#
_entry.id   AF-A0A7W8XYG4-F1
#
_cell.length_a   1.000
_cell.length_b   1.000
_cell.length_c   1.000
_cell.angle_alpha   90.00
_cell.angle_beta   90.00
_cell.angle_gamma   90.00
#
_symmetry.space_group_name_H-M   'P 1'
#
loop_
_entity.id
_entity.type
_entity.pdbx_description
1 polymer ?
#
loop_
_entity_poly.entity_id
_entity_poly.type
_entity_poly.pdbx_seq_one_letter_code
_entity_poly.pdbx_strand_id
1 'polypeptide(L)' 'MAGLGDRATHSVRRELADGAFIIFQLDNAGRLLAASGIGPGNAVARDIRLAEMLIAKGAVIDAATLAAPGTKLKSLLA' A
#
# COMPACT_ATOMS: atom_id res chain seq x y z
N MET A 1 27.59 7.54 -15.28
CA MET A 1 26.13 7.28 -15.34
C MET A 1 25.81 6.30 -14.23
N ALA A 2 24.99 6.69 -13.24
CA ALA A 2 24.55 5.79 -12.17
C ALA A 2 23.13 5.32 -12.52
N GLY A 3 23.02 4.12 -13.09
CA GLY A 3 21.74 3.47 -13.31
C GLY A 3 21.25 2.86 -12.01
N LEU A 4 20.19 3.42 -11.42
CA LEU A 4 19.31 2.68 -10.52
C LEU A 4 18.25 1.97 -11.37
N GLY A 5 18.70 1.12 -12.29
CA GLY A 5 17.80 0.21 -12.99
C GLY A 5 17.54 -0.99 -12.09
N ASP A 6 16.51 -0.91 -11.25
CA ASP A 6 15.65 -2.05 -10.87
C ASP A 6 14.51 -1.66 -9.90
N ARG A 7 14.67 -0.57 -9.13
CA ARG A 7 13.70 -0.17 -8.09
C ARG A 7 13.15 1.24 -8.31
N ALA A 8 12.48 1.46 -9.43
CA ALA A 8 11.54 2.57 -9.50
C ALA A 8 10.41 2.27 -8.51
N THR A 9 10.46 2.93 -7.35
CA THR A 9 9.46 2.75 -6.30
C THR A 9 8.35 3.77 -6.52
N HIS A 10 7.16 3.30 -6.86
CA HIS A 10 5.98 4.15 -6.96
C HIS A 10 5.31 4.24 -5.59
N SER A 11 5.07 5.48 -5.14
CA SER A 11 4.35 5.73 -3.89
C SER A 11 2.88 6.06 -4.18
N VAL A 12 1.98 5.34 -3.53
CA VAL A 12 0.53 5.53 -3.64
C VAL A 12 -0.02 5.91 -2.28
N ARG A 13 -0.77 7.01 -2.22
CA ARG A 13 -1.45 7.44 -0.99
C ARG A 13 -2.91 7.03 -1.03
N ARG A 14 -3.38 6.43 0.07
CA ARG A 14 -4.78 6.09 0.31
C ARG A 14 -5.28 6.88 1.51
N GLU A 15 -6.27 7.74 1.30
CA GLU A 15 -6.95 8.45 2.39
C GLU A 15 -7.83 7.48 3.20
N LEU A 16 -7.93 7.75 4.50
CA LEU A 16 -8.82 7.10 5.45
C LEU A 16 -9.65 8.19 6.18
N ALA A 17 -10.47 7.78 7.14
CA ALA A 17 -11.22 8.70 7.98
C ALA A 17 -10.30 9.52 8.90
N ASP A 18 -10.82 10.64 9.43
CA ASP A 18 -10.17 11.44 10.47
C ASP A 18 -8.77 11.97 10.10
N GLY A 19 -8.54 12.21 8.81
CA GLY A 19 -7.24 12.68 8.29
C GLY A 19 -6.14 11.62 8.35
N ALA A 20 -6.49 10.36 8.67
CA ALA A 20 -5.57 9.25 8.55
C ALA A 20 -5.33 8.88 7.08
N PHE A 21 -4.17 8.33 6.78
CA PHE A 21 -3.83 7.85 5.45
C PHE A 21 -2.76 6.77 5.49
N ILE A 22 -2.63 6.03 4.40
CA ILE A 22 -1.58 5.03 4.19
C ILE A 22 -0.78 5.40 2.95
N ILE A 23 0.55 5.28 3.05
CA ILE A 23 1.47 5.32 1.92
C ILE A 23 1.86 3.88 1.61
N PHE A 24 1.60 3.45 0.37
CA PHE A 24 2.05 2.19 -0.19
C PHE A 24 3.22 2.42 -1.12
N GLN A 25 4.23 1.56 -1.05
CA GLN A 25 5.37 1.57 -1.96
C GLN A 25 5.31 0.32 -2.84
N LEU A 26 5.35 0.54 -4.15
CA LEU A 26 5.26 -0.51 -5.17
C LEU A 26 6.53 -0.52 -6.02
N ASP A 27 6.93 -1.69 -6.51
CA ASP A 27 7.91 -1.76 -7.60
C ASP A 27 7.28 -1.42 -8.95
N ASN A 28 8.09 -1.43 -10.01
CA ASN A 28 7.64 -1.17 -11.38
C ASN A 28 6.65 -2.22 -11.93
N ALA A 29 6.58 -3.41 -11.32
CA ALA A 29 5.62 -4.44 -11.67
C ALA A 29 4.30 -4.31 -10.88
N GLY A 30 4.18 -3.34 -9.96
CA GLY A 30 3.02 -3.18 -9.09
C GLY A 30 3.01 -4.15 -7.89
N ARG A 31 4.14 -4.78 -7.57
CA ARG A 31 4.25 -5.58 -6.34
C ARG A 31 4.32 -4.66 -5.14
N LEU A 32 3.50 -4.95 -4.12
CA LEU A 32 3.53 -4.18 -2.89
C LEU A 32 4.77 -4.52 -2.04
N LEU A 33 5.64 -3.54 -1.83
CA LEU A 33 6.91 -3.68 -1.11
C LEU A 33 6.83 -3.21 0.35
N ALA A 34 6.09 -2.12 0.60
CA ALA A 34 5.94 -1.56 1.93
C ALA A 34 4.61 -0.81 2.08
N ALA A 35 4.20 -0.61 3.33
CA ALA A 35 3.05 0.19 3.71
C ALA A 35 3.36 0.97 4.99
N SER A 36 2.95 2.23 5.06
CA SER A 36 3.14 3.10 6.23
C SER A 36 1.85 3.83 6.54
N GLY A 37 1.34 3.68 7.76
CA GLY A 37 0.06 4.26 8.18
C GLY A 37 0.27 5.45 9.09
N ILE A 38 -0.42 6.55 8.80
CA ILE A 38 -0.36 7.80 9.54
C ILE A 38 -1.77 8.15 9.96
N GLY A 39 -2.01 8.35 11.26
CA GLY A 39 -3.33 8.71 11.77
C GLY A 39 -3.43 8.62 13.29
N PRO A 40 -4.49 9.18 13.88
CA PRO A 40 -4.70 9.13 15.32
C PRO A 40 -5.09 7.71 15.80
N GLY A 41 -4.60 7.32 16.98
CA GLY A 41 -5.01 6.09 17.67
C GLY A 41 -4.86 4.83 16.82
N ASN A 42 -5.93 4.05 16.69
CA ASN A 42 -5.96 2.79 15.93
C ASN A 42 -6.53 2.93 14.50
N ALA A 43 -6.71 4.17 14.00
CA ALA A 43 -7.39 4.44 12.73
C ALA A 43 -6.77 3.69 11.53
N VAL A 44 -5.44 3.46 11.55
CA VAL A 44 -4.71 2.76 10.47
C VAL A 44 -4.37 1.30 10.80
N ALA A 45 -4.58 0.84 12.05
CA ALA A 45 -4.00 -0.42 12.54
C ALA A 45 -4.51 -1.65 11.77
N ARG A 46 -5.81 -1.67 11.45
CA ARG A 46 -6.42 -2.76 10.68
C ARG A 46 -5.89 -2.81 9.25
N ASP A 47 -5.86 -1.66 8.57
CA ASP A 47 -5.47 -1.57 7.18
C ASP A 47 -3.98 -1.84 6.99
N ILE A 48 -3.13 -1.40 7.94
CA ILE A 48 -1.70 -1.75 7.97
C ILE A 48 -1.49 -3.25 8.12
N ARG A 49 -2.22 -3.91 9.04
CA ARG A 49 -2.11 -5.37 9.19
C ARG A 49 -2.52 -6.12 7.93
N LEU A 50 -3.53 -5.65 7.21
CA LEU A 50 -3.92 -6.22 5.91
C LEU A 50 -2.85 -5.97 4.85
N ALA A 51 -2.25 -4.78 4.83
CA ALA A 51 -1.16 -4.45 3.93
C ALA A 51 0.09 -5.32 4.16
N GLU A 52 0.46 -5.56 5.42
CA GLU A 52 1.55 -6.49 5.79
C GLU A 52 1.31 -7.90 5.22
N MET A 53 0.07 -8.40 5.29
CA MET A 53 -0.29 -9.70 4.71
C MET A 53 -0.16 -9.70 3.18
N LEU A 54 -0.53 -8.61 2.51
CA LEU A 54 -0.38 -8.46 1.06
C LEU A 54 1.10 -8.41 0.64
N ILE A 55 1.94 -7.71 1.41
CA ILE A 55 3.40 -7.67 1.23
C ILE A 55 4.00 -9.07 1.41
N ALA A 56 3.62 -9.77 2.48
CA ALA A 56 4.10 -11.13 2.75
C ALA A 56 3.72 -12.13 1.64
N LYS A 57 2.56 -11.94 1.00
CA LYS A 57 2.14 -12.71 -0.17
C LYS A 57 2.86 -12.31 -1.47
N GLY A 58 3.59 -11.19 -1.49
CA GLY A 58 4.17 -10.64 -2.72
C GLY A 58 3.11 -10.26 -3.75
N ALA A 59 1.95 -9.79 -3.29
CA ALA A 59 0.81 -9.48 -4.15
C ALA A 59 1.15 -8.37 -5.16
N VAL A 60 0.78 -8.60 -6.42
CA VAL A 60 0.83 -7.61 -7.49
C VAL A 60 -0.53 -6.93 -7.56
N ILE A 61 -0.58 -5.65 -7.22
CA ILE A 61 -1.83 -4.89 -7.07
C ILE A 61 -1.72 -3.60 -7.85
N ASP A 62 -2.76 -3.30 -8.61
CA ASP A 62 -2.86 -2.04 -9.33
C ASP A 62 -2.87 -0.84 -8.35
N ALA A 63 -2.10 0.19 -8.70
CA ALA A 63 -1.92 1.39 -7.89
C ALA A 63 -3.24 2.14 -7.66
N ALA A 64 -4.11 2.22 -8.68
CA ALA A 64 -5.41 2.88 -8.53
C ALA A 64 -6.33 2.10 -7.58
N THR A 65 -6.25 0.77 -7.60
CA THR A 65 -6.97 -0.12 -6.68
C THR A 65 -6.54 0.09 -5.22
N LEU A 66 -5.24 0.32 -4.97
CA LEU A 66 -4.72 0.64 -3.63
C LEU A 66 -5.12 2.04 -3.16
N ALA A 67 -5.08 3.03 -4.06
CA ALA A 67 -5.45 4.41 -3.77
C ALA A 67 -6.93 4.56 -3.41
N ALA A 68 -7.79 3.72 -4.00
CA ALA A 68 -9.23 3.79 -3.83
C ALA A 68 -9.67 3.42 -2.39
N PRO A 69 -10.24 4.37 -1.62
CA PRO A 69 -10.66 4.12 -0.24
C PRO A 69 -11.81 3.12 -0.14
N GLY A 70 -12.62 2.99 -1.20
CA GLY A 70 -13.72 2.01 -1.28
C GLY A 70 -13.27 0.56 -1.48
N THR A 71 -12.03 0.32 -1.89
CA THR A 71 -11.49 -1.04 -2.08
C THR A 71 -11.22 -1.68 -0.73
N LYS A 72 -11.81 -2.86 -0.48
CA LYS A 72 -11.52 -3.63 0.73
C LYS A 72 -10.17 -4.33 0.56
N LEU A 73 -9.14 -3.92 1.31
CA LEU A 73 -7.82 -4.59 1.26
C LEU A 73 -7.91 -6.11 1.51
N LYS A 74 -8.86 -6.54 2.36
CA LYS A 74 -9.11 -7.96 2.63
C LYS A 74 -9.55 -8.75 1.38
N SER A 75 -10.27 -8.15 0.43
CA SER A 75 -10.66 -8.87 -0.79
C SER A 75 -9.50 -9.11 -1.74
N LEU A 76 -8.40 -8.37 -1.59
CA LEU A 76 -7.16 -8.54 -2.36
C LEU A 76 -6.30 -9.68 -1.80
N LEU A 77 -6.65 -10.24 -0.64
CA LEU A 77 -5.98 -11.39 -0.02
C LEU A 77 -6.50 -12.74 -0.52
N ALA A 78 -7.40 -12.77 -1.50
CA ALA A 78 -7.93 -14.00 -2.08
C ALA A 78 -6.83 -14.94 -2.59
#